data_AF-A0A973IJF7-F1
#
_entry.id   AF-A0A973IJF7-F1
#
_cell.length_a   1.000
_cell.length_b   1.000
_cell.length_c   1.000
_cell.angle_alpha   90.00
_cell.angle_beta   90.00
_cell.angle_gamma   90.00
#
_symmetry.space_group_name_H-M   'P 1'
#
loop_
_entity.id
_entity.type
_entity.pdbx_description
1 polymer ?
#
loop_
_entity_poly.entity_id
_entity_poly.type
_entity_poly.pdbx_seq_one_letter_code
_entity_poly.pdbx_strand_id
1 'polypeptide(L)'
;MTQAIPAVCKEALQAGDPDRALQLAIELLHGNKEDPAALAACYEAYRAKGDGANAAKVLEVVLKLKADTPWALAELGTLHWDSGRREQAEQLLRQAVESAPAPGRAHAMLGLVFSELNRLAAGEWHFRRALALGEQTPTLWLQLGLNLARQERGEAAADCYAEALKLAPRDIQTLGHAAKHAEVTGEFAEARRLLDRADLLQPGATNLLRATLLARTGKAKRALALLDSRPSLNGDGLLERGKLRDRLGDA
;
A
#
# COMPACT_ATOMS: atom_id res chain seq x y z
N MET A 1 16.89 -1.88 37.85
CA MET A 1 15.86 -0.86 37.50
C MET A 1 14.84 -1.57 36.63
N THR A 2 13.64 -1.82 37.15
CA THR A 2 12.58 -2.52 36.42
C THR A 2 12.08 -1.60 35.31
N GLN A 3 12.35 -1.95 34.05
CA GLN A 3 11.77 -1.20 32.93
C GLN A 3 10.24 -1.27 33.03
N ALA A 4 9.56 -0.16 32.70
CA ALA A 4 8.10 -0.15 32.65
C ALA A 4 7.63 -1.20 31.63
N ILE A 5 6.69 -2.06 32.01
CA ILE A 5 6.26 -3.21 31.21
C ILE A 5 5.78 -2.80 29.78
N PRO A 6 5.13 -1.64 29.54
CA PRO A 6 4.86 -1.15 28.18
C PRO A 6 6.11 -0.95 27.31
N ALA A 7 7.24 -0.58 27.92
CA ALA A 7 8.52 -0.48 27.20
C ALA A 7 9.04 -1.85 26.78
N VAL A 8 8.86 -2.88 27.63
CA VAL A 8 9.31 -4.25 27.32
C VAL A 8 8.48 -4.86 26.18
N CYS A 9 7.16 -4.62 26.14
CA CYS A 9 6.33 -5.03 25.00
C CYS A 9 6.82 -4.40 23.69
N LYS A 10 7.12 -3.09 23.73
CA LYS A 10 7.64 -2.35 22.57
C LYS A 10 9.02 -2.85 22.14
N GLU A 11 9.90 -3.14 23.08
CA GLU A 11 11.23 -3.73 22.82
C GLU A 11 11.11 -5.09 22.14
N ALA A 12 10.19 -5.96 22.60
CA ALA A 12 9.95 -7.26 21.97
C ALA A 12 9.45 -7.13 20.53
N LEU A 13 8.53 -6.19 20.25
CA LEU A 13 8.09 -5.89 18.89
C LEU A 13 9.22 -5.37 18.02
N GLN A 14 10.08 -4.49 18.55
CA GLN A 14 11.26 -3.98 17.84
C GLN A 14 12.30 -5.07 17.57
N ALA A 15 12.38 -6.07 18.44
CA ALA A 15 13.21 -7.26 18.24
C ALA A 15 12.62 -8.28 17.25
N GLY A 16 11.41 -8.02 16.73
CA GLY A 16 10.72 -8.94 15.81
C GLY A 16 10.13 -10.17 16.50
N ASP A 17 9.88 -10.09 17.81
CA ASP A 17 9.30 -11.17 18.62
C ASP A 17 7.87 -10.80 19.08
N PRO A 18 6.88 -10.90 18.18
CA PRO A 18 5.51 -10.51 18.50
C PRO A 18 4.82 -11.51 19.43
N ASP A 19 5.29 -12.76 19.52
CA ASP A 19 4.78 -13.74 20.47
C ASP A 19 5.10 -13.35 21.91
N ARG A 20 6.36 -12.97 22.15
CA ARG A 20 6.77 -12.45 23.46
C ARG A 20 6.06 -11.14 23.80
N ALA A 21 5.94 -10.23 22.84
CA ALA A 21 5.20 -8.98 23.05
C ALA A 21 3.75 -9.24 23.44
N LEU A 22 3.09 -10.18 22.78
CA LEU A 22 1.71 -10.58 23.08
C LEU A 22 1.61 -11.20 24.47
N GLN A 23 2.53 -12.08 24.85
CA GLN A 23 2.55 -12.69 26.17
C GLN A 23 2.66 -11.64 27.28
N LEU A 24 3.60 -10.71 27.16
CA LEU A 24 3.81 -9.62 28.12
C LEU A 24 2.57 -8.70 28.21
N ALA A 25 1.95 -8.40 27.07
CA ALA A 25 0.74 -7.60 27.04
C ALA A 25 -0.46 -8.31 27.70
N ILE A 26 -0.58 -9.63 27.55
CA ILE A 26 -1.61 -10.43 28.26
C ILE A 26 -1.34 -10.46 29.77
N GLU A 27 -0.09 -10.58 30.20
CA GLU A 27 0.30 -10.50 31.61
C GLU A 27 -0.11 -9.16 32.25
N LEU A 28 0.04 -8.05 31.50
CA LEU A 28 -0.47 -6.74 31.93
C LEU A 28 -1.99 -6.72 32.10
N LEU A 29 -2.71 -7.29 31.12
CA LEU A 29 -4.18 -7.33 31.15
C LEU A 29 -4.73 -8.19 32.30
N HIS A 30 -3.97 -9.13 32.84
CA HIS A 30 -4.37 -9.86 34.06
C HIS A 30 -4.43 -8.94 35.29
N GLY A 31 -3.51 -7.97 35.40
CA GLY A 31 -3.50 -6.98 36.49
C GLY A 31 -4.50 -5.85 36.29
N ASN A 32 -4.66 -5.38 35.05
CA ASN A 32 -5.66 -4.39 34.67
C ASN A 32 -6.18 -4.67 33.26
N LYS A 33 -7.39 -5.25 33.16
CA LYS A 33 -8.02 -5.66 31.89
C LYS A 33 -8.32 -4.50 30.93
N GLU A 34 -8.31 -3.28 31.43
CA GLU A 34 -8.66 -2.08 30.70
C GLU A 34 -7.44 -1.18 30.46
N ASP A 35 -6.23 -1.66 30.76
CA ASP A 35 -5.00 -0.90 30.56
C ASP A 35 -4.83 -0.54 29.05
N PRO A 36 -4.91 0.76 28.69
CA PRO A 36 -4.85 1.16 27.29
C PRO A 36 -3.50 0.85 26.63
N ALA A 37 -2.40 0.87 27.38
CA ALA A 37 -1.07 0.56 26.87
C ALA A 37 -0.93 -0.94 26.61
N ALA A 38 -1.49 -1.77 27.49
CA ALA A 38 -1.52 -3.23 27.29
C ALA A 38 -2.39 -3.62 26.09
N LEU A 39 -3.57 -3.00 25.93
CA LEU A 39 -4.43 -3.21 24.76
C LEU A 39 -3.76 -2.77 23.47
N ALA A 40 -3.07 -1.62 23.46
CA ALA A 40 -2.30 -1.16 22.30
C ALA A 40 -1.18 -2.16 21.94
N ALA A 41 -0.44 -2.65 22.94
CA ALA A 41 0.62 -3.65 22.72
C ALA A 41 0.07 -5.00 22.20
N CYS A 42 -1.06 -5.48 22.73
CA CYS A 42 -1.75 -6.66 22.22
C CYS A 42 -2.14 -6.47 20.74
N TYR A 43 -2.72 -5.32 20.41
CA TYR A 43 -3.09 -4.98 19.06
C TYR A 43 -1.88 -5.00 18.11
N GLU A 44 -0.79 -4.31 18.47
CA GLU A 44 0.45 -4.26 17.66
C GLU A 44 1.04 -5.67 17.46
N ALA A 45 1.04 -6.50 18.50
CA ALA A 45 1.51 -7.87 18.42
C ALA A 45 0.66 -8.74 17.47
N TYR A 46 -0.68 -8.65 17.55
CA TYR A 46 -1.55 -9.34 16.60
C TYR A 46 -1.36 -8.85 15.16
N ARG A 47 -1.16 -7.55 14.95
CA ARG A 47 -0.84 -6.99 13.62
C ARG A 47 0.47 -7.52 13.08
N ALA A 48 1.52 -7.57 13.90
CA ALA A 48 2.82 -8.11 13.51
C ALA A 48 2.76 -9.60 13.13
N LYS A 49 1.85 -10.36 13.76
CA LYS A 49 1.58 -11.77 13.42
C LYS A 49 0.68 -11.96 12.19
N GLY A 50 0.15 -10.88 11.61
CA GLY A 50 -0.83 -10.95 10.53
C GLY A 50 -2.22 -11.42 10.99
N ASP A 51 -2.48 -11.48 12.29
CA ASP A 51 -3.77 -11.91 12.85
C ASP A 51 -4.73 -10.72 12.95
N GLY A 52 -5.25 -10.30 11.80
CA GLY A 52 -6.20 -9.19 11.71
C GLY A 52 -7.50 -9.43 12.47
N ALA A 53 -7.90 -10.69 12.66
CA ALA A 53 -9.14 -11.04 13.35
C ALA A 53 -9.03 -10.76 14.86
N ASN A 54 -7.95 -11.19 15.51
CA ASN A 54 -7.73 -10.88 16.91
C ASN A 54 -7.33 -9.42 17.13
N ALA A 55 -6.58 -8.81 16.19
CA ALA A 55 -6.32 -7.37 16.23
C ALA A 55 -7.63 -6.55 16.24
N ALA A 56 -8.61 -6.90 15.41
CA ALA A 56 -9.91 -6.24 15.37
C ALA A 56 -10.67 -6.38 16.71
N LYS A 57 -10.68 -7.58 17.32
CA LYS A 57 -11.31 -7.78 18.64
C LYS A 57 -10.68 -6.92 19.72
N VAL A 58 -9.37 -6.73 19.71
CA VAL A 58 -8.69 -5.85 20.66
C VAL A 58 -9.14 -4.40 20.46
N LEU A 59 -9.24 -3.93 19.21
CA LEU A 59 -9.74 -2.58 18.91
C LEU A 59 -11.21 -2.40 19.31
N GLU A 60 -12.05 -3.42 19.14
CA GLU A 60 -13.43 -3.39 19.63
C GLU A 60 -13.50 -3.24 21.15
N VAL A 61 -12.58 -3.86 21.90
CA VAL A 61 -12.46 -3.64 23.35
C VAL A 61 -12.04 -2.20 23.64
N VAL A 62 -11.02 -1.69 22.95
CA VAL A 62 -10.58 -0.28 23.10
C VAL A 62 -11.74 0.69 22.86
N LEU A 63 -12.54 0.47 21.81
CA LEU A 63 -13.70 1.31 21.48
C LEU A 63 -14.88 1.12 22.45
N LYS A 64 -15.03 -0.05 23.08
CA LYS A 64 -16.01 -0.23 24.16
C LYS A 64 -15.64 0.58 25.41
N LEU A 65 -14.35 0.65 25.73
CA LEU A 65 -13.85 1.44 26.86
C LEU A 65 -13.93 2.94 26.58
N LYS A 66 -13.57 3.34 25.36
CA LYS A 66 -13.67 4.73 24.90
C LYS A 66 -14.03 4.77 23.42
N ALA A 67 -15.31 4.97 23.14
CA ALA A 67 -15.88 4.95 21.80
C ALA A 67 -15.21 5.95 20.84
N ASP A 68 -14.81 7.11 21.36
CA ASP A 68 -14.09 8.12 20.61
C ASP A 68 -12.56 7.99 20.83
N THR A 69 -12.00 6.93 20.26
CA THR A 69 -10.55 6.70 20.20
C THR A 69 -10.12 6.71 18.74
N PRO A 70 -9.69 7.87 18.20
CA PRO A 70 -9.56 8.05 16.75
C PRO A 70 -8.58 7.11 16.07
N TRP A 71 -7.44 6.82 16.72
CA TRP A 71 -6.47 5.88 16.18
C TRP A 71 -7.05 4.46 16.09
N ALA A 72 -7.86 4.04 17.07
CA ALA A 72 -8.48 2.72 17.09
C ALA A 72 -9.59 2.61 16.04
N LEU A 73 -10.37 3.68 15.84
CA LEU A 73 -11.33 3.78 14.74
C LEU A 73 -10.64 3.66 13.37
N ALA A 74 -9.51 4.36 13.20
CA ALA A 74 -8.72 4.32 11.97
C ALA A 74 -8.18 2.92 11.67
N GLU A 75 -7.64 2.24 12.68
CA GLU A 75 -7.09 0.90 12.53
C GLU A 75 -8.17 -0.17 12.31
N LEU A 76 -9.30 -0.06 13.02
CA LEU A 76 -10.41 -0.99 12.83
C LEU A 76 -11.03 -0.81 11.44
N GLY A 77 -11.18 0.45 10.99
CA GLY A 77 -11.58 0.76 9.62
C GLY A 77 -10.64 0.17 8.57
N THR A 78 -9.32 0.22 8.81
CA THR A 78 -8.30 -0.41 7.96
C THR A 78 -8.49 -1.94 7.90
N LEU A 79 -8.65 -2.60 9.05
CA LEU A 79 -8.86 -4.05 9.10
C LEU A 79 -10.18 -4.46 8.42
N HIS A 80 -11.23 -3.66 8.55
CA HIS A 80 -12.49 -3.88 7.84
C HIS A 80 -12.31 -3.78 6.33
N TRP A 81 -11.56 -2.79 5.86
CA TRP A 81 -11.21 -2.63 4.46
C TRP A 81 -10.50 -3.86 3.90
N ASP A 82 -9.43 -4.29 4.57
CA ASP A 82 -8.62 -5.46 4.18
C ASP A 82 -9.45 -6.75 4.11
N SER A 83 -10.49 -6.84 4.95
CA SER A 83 -11.43 -7.98 4.99
C SER A 83 -12.65 -7.85 4.06
N GLY A 84 -12.68 -6.83 3.19
CA GLY A 84 -13.76 -6.60 2.22
C GLY A 84 -15.04 -5.98 2.79
N ARG A 85 -15.06 -5.61 4.09
CA ARG A 85 -16.19 -4.96 4.77
C ARG A 85 -16.14 -3.44 4.53
N ARG A 86 -16.40 -3.05 3.27
CA ARG A 86 -16.16 -1.68 2.76
C ARG A 86 -17.02 -0.61 3.45
N GLU A 87 -18.30 -0.88 3.65
CA GLU A 87 -19.23 0.07 4.25
C GLU A 87 -18.86 0.37 5.72
N GLN A 88 -18.55 -0.68 6.49
CA GLN A 88 -18.09 -0.53 7.87
C GLN A 88 -16.75 0.21 7.94
N ALA A 89 -15.83 -0.09 7.01
CA ALA A 89 -14.56 0.60 6.92
C ALA A 89 -14.76 2.11 6.70
N GLU A 90 -15.56 2.51 5.71
CA GLU A 90 -15.82 3.93 5.44
C GLU A 90 -16.44 4.63 6.65
N GLN A 91 -17.42 4.01 7.31
CA GLN A 91 -18.09 4.60 8.48
C GLN A 91 -17.09 4.88 9.62
N LEU A 92 -16.27 3.90 9.99
CA LEU A 92 -15.28 4.05 11.06
C LEU A 92 -14.20 5.08 10.71
N LEU A 93 -13.76 5.09 9.46
CA LEU A 93 -12.76 6.05 8.99
C LEU A 93 -13.30 7.49 8.97
N ARG A 94 -14.59 7.68 8.63
CA ARG A 94 -15.26 8.99 8.73
C ARG A 94 -15.32 9.48 10.18
N GLN A 95 -15.73 8.61 11.10
CA GLN A 95 -15.73 8.94 12.53
C GLN A 95 -14.31 9.31 13.02
N ALA A 96 -13.28 8.59 12.56
CA ALA A 96 -11.90 8.89 12.93
C ALA A 96 -11.44 10.29 12.47
N VAL A 97 -11.83 10.74 11.27
CA VAL A 97 -11.42 12.08 10.77
C VAL A 97 -12.25 13.24 11.33
N GLU A 98 -13.40 12.97 11.95
CA GLU A 98 -14.19 13.99 12.66
C GLU A 98 -13.57 14.38 14.01
N SER A 99 -12.61 13.60 14.51
CA SER A 99 -11.92 13.87 15.77
C SER A 99 -10.87 14.99 15.68
N ALA A 100 -10.55 15.59 16.82
CA ALA A 100 -9.46 16.57 16.97
C ALA A 100 -8.44 16.10 18.02
N PRO A 101 -7.18 15.78 17.64
CA PRO A 101 -6.63 15.76 16.28
C PRO A 101 -7.00 14.50 15.47
N ALA A 102 -7.33 14.68 14.19
CA ALA A 102 -7.60 13.59 13.26
C ALA A 102 -6.32 12.80 12.93
N PRO A 103 -6.34 11.46 12.95
CA PRO A 103 -5.20 10.64 12.53
C PRO A 103 -4.91 10.81 11.04
N GLY A 104 -3.65 11.03 10.68
CA GLY A 104 -3.23 11.05 9.28
C GLY A 104 -3.56 9.74 8.56
N ARG A 105 -3.37 8.60 9.23
CA ARG A 105 -3.77 7.27 8.74
C ARG A 105 -5.25 7.18 8.34
N ALA A 106 -6.16 7.80 9.09
CA ALA A 106 -7.58 7.80 8.75
C ALA A 106 -7.84 8.53 7.43
N HIS A 107 -7.17 9.68 7.23
CA HIS A 107 -7.18 10.37 5.95
C HIS A 107 -6.56 9.53 4.83
N ALA A 108 -5.44 8.84 5.05
CA ALA A 108 -4.82 7.99 4.03
C ALA A 108 -5.79 6.89 3.55
N MET A 109 -6.48 6.24 4.48
CA MET A 109 -7.44 5.19 4.18
C MET A 109 -8.71 5.72 3.50
N LEU A 110 -9.27 6.86 3.91
CA LEU A 110 -10.37 7.49 3.16
C LEU A 110 -9.95 7.90 1.75
N GLY A 111 -8.69 8.32 1.57
CA GLY A 111 -8.11 8.59 0.27
C GLY A 111 -8.18 7.36 -0.64
N LEU A 112 -7.78 6.20 -0.11
CA LEU A 112 -7.87 4.92 -0.81
C LEU A 112 -9.32 4.54 -1.14
N VAL A 113 -10.22 4.64 -0.16
CA VAL A 113 -11.65 4.33 -0.34
C VAL A 113 -12.25 5.17 -1.46
N PHE A 114 -12.07 6.49 -1.44
CA PHE A 114 -12.60 7.36 -2.50
C PHE A 114 -11.94 7.15 -3.85
N SER A 115 -10.64 6.83 -3.86
CA SER A 115 -9.93 6.46 -5.09
C SER A 115 -10.54 5.22 -5.74
N GLU A 116 -10.78 4.15 -4.97
CA GLU A 116 -11.41 2.92 -5.48
C GLU A 116 -12.84 3.16 -5.96
N LEU A 117 -13.61 4.00 -5.26
CA LEU A 117 -14.95 4.43 -5.67
C LEU A 117 -14.96 5.41 -6.85
N ASN A 118 -13.81 5.65 -7.49
CA ASN A 118 -13.63 6.58 -8.61
C ASN A 118 -14.00 8.04 -8.29
N ARG A 119 -14.03 8.41 -7.00
CA ARG A 119 -14.19 9.79 -6.51
C ARG A 119 -12.82 10.43 -6.34
N LEU A 120 -12.13 10.57 -7.47
CA LEU A 120 -10.68 10.81 -7.49
C LEU A 120 -10.27 12.10 -6.77
N ALA A 121 -10.98 13.21 -6.98
CA ALA A 121 -10.69 14.49 -6.33
C ALA A 121 -10.83 14.44 -4.79
N ALA A 122 -11.82 13.70 -4.28
CA ALA A 122 -11.97 13.47 -2.85
C ALA A 122 -10.81 12.61 -2.31
N GLY A 123 -10.43 11.57 -3.06
CA GLY A 123 -9.27 10.73 -2.75
C GLY A 123 -7.98 11.54 -2.63
N GLU A 124 -7.68 12.38 -3.62
CA GLU A 124 -6.53 13.28 -3.61
C GLU A 124 -6.53 14.21 -2.39
N TRP A 125 -7.68 14.84 -2.07
CA TRP A 125 -7.78 15.73 -0.92
C TRP A 125 -7.39 15.01 0.38
N HIS A 126 -7.90 13.79 0.57
CA HIS A 126 -7.61 12.97 1.75
C HIS A 126 -6.15 12.51 1.79
N PHE A 127 -5.56 12.07 0.67
CA PHE A 127 -4.14 11.72 0.61
C PHE A 127 -3.23 12.90 0.94
N ARG A 128 -3.49 14.08 0.37
CA ARG A 128 -2.74 15.31 0.69
C ARG A 128 -2.88 15.69 2.15
N ARG A 129 -4.07 15.52 2.73
CA ARG A 129 -4.29 15.78 4.16
C ARG A 129 -3.50 14.83 5.05
N ALA A 130 -3.42 13.55 4.70
CA ALA A 130 -2.59 12.58 5.41
C ALA A 130 -1.10 12.95 5.38
N LEU A 131 -0.58 13.33 4.21
CA LEU A 131 0.80 13.83 4.04
C LEU A 131 1.05 15.07 4.91
N ALA A 132 0.11 16.03 4.93
CA ALA A 132 0.21 17.24 5.74
C ALA A 132 0.15 16.98 7.25
N LEU A 133 -0.45 15.86 7.67
CA LEU A 133 -0.50 15.39 9.05
C LEU A 133 0.71 14.54 9.45
N GLY A 134 1.69 14.38 8.55
CA GLY A 134 2.97 13.72 8.85
C GLY A 134 3.05 12.25 8.42
N GLU A 135 2.02 11.68 7.81
CA GLU A 135 2.10 10.34 7.22
C GLU A 135 3.00 10.40 5.98
N GLN A 136 4.27 10.06 6.12
CA GLN A 136 5.25 10.13 5.02
C GLN A 136 5.70 8.71 4.63
N THR A 137 4.78 7.93 4.09
CA THR A 137 5.05 6.53 3.69
C THR A 137 5.20 6.39 2.17
N PRO A 138 6.08 5.50 1.68
CA PRO A 138 6.18 5.22 0.25
C PRO A 138 4.84 4.82 -0.37
N THR A 139 4.05 4.01 0.35
CA THR A 139 2.73 3.56 -0.09
C THR A 139 1.76 4.72 -0.28
N LEU A 140 1.74 5.71 0.62
CA LEU A 140 0.85 6.86 0.48
C LEU A 140 1.20 7.71 -0.75
N TRP A 141 2.49 7.94 -1.00
CA TRP A 141 2.96 8.61 -2.21
C TRP A 141 2.57 7.84 -3.48
N LEU A 142 2.76 6.51 -3.48
CA LEU A 142 2.32 5.67 -4.60
C LEU A 142 0.81 5.79 -4.82
N GLN A 143 -0.02 5.68 -3.78
CA GLN A 143 -1.49 5.75 -3.90
C GLN A 143 -1.97 7.12 -4.41
N LEU A 144 -1.34 8.21 -3.96
CA LEU A 144 -1.61 9.54 -4.49
C LEU A 144 -1.22 9.63 -5.99
N GLY A 145 -0.05 9.10 -6.35
CA GLY A 145 0.39 9.05 -7.76
C GLY A 145 -0.58 8.27 -8.66
N LEU A 146 -1.03 7.10 -8.22
CA LEU A 146 -2.03 6.30 -8.94
C LEU A 146 -3.36 7.03 -9.09
N ASN A 147 -3.82 7.70 -8.03
CA ASN A 147 -5.03 8.51 -8.07
C ASN A 147 -4.90 9.67 -9.07
N LEU A 148 -3.78 10.39 -9.06
CA LEU A 148 -3.50 11.48 -10.00
C LEU A 148 -3.39 11.00 -11.45
N ALA A 149 -2.77 9.83 -11.67
CA ALA A 149 -2.69 9.25 -13.02
C ALA A 149 -4.08 8.91 -13.58
N ARG A 150 -5.01 8.44 -12.72
CA ARG A 150 -6.41 8.21 -13.09
C ARG A 150 -7.20 9.49 -13.35
N GLN A 151 -6.72 10.63 -12.85
CA GLN A 151 -7.22 11.97 -13.19
C GLN A 151 -6.53 12.55 -14.45
N GLU A 152 -5.75 11.75 -15.18
CA GLU A 152 -4.95 12.18 -16.35
C GLU A 152 -3.88 13.24 -16.02
N ARG A 153 -3.53 13.39 -14.74
CA ARG A 153 -2.49 14.32 -14.27
C ARG A 153 -1.14 13.63 -14.19
N GLY A 154 -0.63 13.23 -15.35
CA GLY A 154 0.56 12.39 -15.50
C GLY A 154 1.82 12.95 -14.83
N GLU A 155 2.15 14.22 -15.05
CA GLU A 155 3.37 14.84 -14.47
C GLU A 155 3.33 14.84 -12.94
N ALA A 156 2.20 15.25 -12.35
CA ALA A 156 2.02 15.23 -10.90
C ALA A 156 2.06 13.79 -10.32
N ALA A 157 1.61 12.79 -11.09
CA ALA A 157 1.76 11.40 -10.70
C ALA A 157 3.23 10.95 -10.70
N ALA A 158 4.03 11.40 -11.68
CA ALA A 158 5.46 11.11 -11.77
C ALA A 158 6.24 11.67 -10.57
N ASP A 159 5.91 12.89 -10.13
CA ASP A 159 6.48 13.48 -8.92
C ASP A 159 6.19 12.61 -7.69
N CYS A 160 4.96 12.10 -7.56
CA CYS A 160 4.59 11.20 -6.47
C CYS A 160 5.35 9.87 -6.51
N TYR A 161 5.53 9.28 -7.70
CA TYR A 161 6.35 8.07 -7.85
C TYR A 161 7.82 8.33 -7.49
N ALA A 162 8.35 9.50 -7.82
CA ALA A 162 9.70 9.90 -7.44
C ALA A 162 9.84 10.00 -5.91
N GLU A 163 8.89 10.63 -5.21
CA GLU A 163 8.89 10.66 -3.73
C GLU A 163 8.78 9.26 -3.12
N ALA A 164 7.89 8.41 -3.64
CA ALA A 164 7.77 7.02 -3.20
C ALA A 164 9.10 6.25 -3.37
N LEU A 165 9.80 6.41 -4.50
CA LEU A 165 11.10 5.77 -4.77
C LEU A 165 12.26 6.36 -3.98
N LYS A 166 12.18 7.62 -3.52
CA LYS A 166 13.18 8.15 -2.56
C LYS A 166 13.11 7.41 -1.23
N LEU A 167 11.89 7.13 -0.76
CA LEU A 167 11.65 6.44 0.51
C LEU A 167 11.82 4.91 0.39
N ALA A 168 11.42 4.33 -0.74
CA ALA A 168 11.57 2.90 -1.02
C ALA A 168 12.18 2.66 -2.42
N PRO A 169 13.51 2.77 -2.58
CA PRO A 169 14.18 2.67 -3.88
C PRO A 169 14.07 1.30 -4.58
N ARG A 170 13.59 0.29 -3.85
CA ARG A 170 13.45 -1.11 -4.27
C ARG A 170 11.99 -1.56 -4.40
N ASP A 171 11.03 -0.64 -4.31
CA ASP A 171 9.62 -1.01 -4.51
C ASP A 171 9.32 -1.27 -5.99
N ILE A 172 9.14 -2.54 -6.34
CA ILE A 172 8.94 -3.00 -7.72
C ILE A 172 7.63 -2.45 -8.29
N GLN A 173 6.59 -2.31 -7.46
CA GLN A 173 5.32 -1.73 -7.90
C GLN A 173 5.49 -0.28 -8.35
N THR A 174 6.10 0.57 -7.51
CA THR A 174 6.38 1.96 -7.88
C THR A 174 7.31 2.06 -9.08
N LEU A 175 8.35 1.22 -9.18
CA LEU A 175 9.22 1.16 -10.38
C LEU A 175 8.41 0.85 -11.65
N GLY A 176 7.49 -0.11 -11.59
CA GLY A 176 6.62 -0.47 -12.71
C GLY A 176 5.69 0.68 -13.13
N HIS A 177 5.08 1.37 -12.17
CA HIS A 177 4.22 2.52 -12.45
C HIS A 177 4.99 3.71 -13.04
N ALA A 178 6.17 4.03 -12.49
CA ALA A 178 7.05 5.05 -13.03
C ALA A 178 7.54 4.69 -14.44
N ALA A 179 7.91 3.42 -14.68
CA ALA A 179 8.33 2.95 -16.00
C ALA A 179 7.21 3.05 -17.04
N LYS A 180 5.98 2.69 -16.66
CA LYS A 180 4.80 2.83 -17.51
C LYS A 180 4.54 4.29 -17.85
N HIS A 181 4.66 5.20 -16.87
CA HIS A 181 4.52 6.63 -17.12
C HIS A 181 5.57 7.14 -18.12
N ALA A 182 6.86 6.87 -17.86
CA ALA A 182 7.97 7.25 -18.75
C ALA A 182 7.82 6.65 -20.17
N GLU A 183 7.24 5.46 -20.28
CA GLU A 183 6.96 4.84 -21.57
C GLU A 183 5.85 5.59 -22.32
N VAL A 184 4.75 5.95 -21.65
CA VAL A 184 3.64 6.73 -22.25
C VAL A 184 4.12 8.12 -22.70
N THR A 185 4.94 8.81 -21.90
CA THR A 185 5.50 10.13 -22.21
C THR A 185 6.61 10.11 -23.27
N GLY A 186 7.04 8.93 -23.71
CA GLY A 186 8.09 8.77 -24.74
C GLY A 186 9.52 8.83 -24.20
N GLU A 187 9.69 8.91 -22.88
CA GLU A 187 10.97 8.85 -22.16
C GLU A 187 11.51 7.41 -22.10
N PHE A 188 11.65 6.77 -23.26
CA PHE A 188 11.96 5.33 -23.38
C PHE A 188 13.30 4.92 -22.75
N ALA A 189 14.25 5.84 -22.63
CA ALA A 189 15.51 5.60 -21.95
C ALA A 189 15.30 5.42 -20.43
N GLU A 190 14.48 6.28 -19.82
CA GLU A 190 14.17 6.21 -18.40
C GLU A 190 13.27 5.01 -18.09
N ALA A 191 12.25 4.77 -18.92
CA ALA A 191 11.42 3.57 -18.82
C ALA A 191 12.29 2.29 -18.81
N ARG A 192 13.27 2.20 -19.71
CA ARG A 192 14.21 1.07 -19.74
C ARG A 192 15.01 0.96 -18.45
N ARG A 193 15.57 2.07 -17.95
CA ARG A 193 16.37 2.10 -16.71
C ARG A 193 15.55 1.63 -15.49
N LEU A 194 14.30 2.06 -15.40
CA LEU A 194 13.39 1.67 -14.31
C LEU A 194 13.03 0.18 -14.38
N LEU A 195 12.75 -0.34 -15.58
CA LEU A 195 12.50 -1.78 -15.78
C LEU A 195 13.74 -2.62 -15.50
N ASP A 196 14.93 -2.18 -15.94
CA ASP A 196 16.19 -2.88 -15.64
C ASP A 196 16.41 -2.96 -14.11
N ARG A 197 16.12 -1.90 -13.36
CA ARG A 197 16.15 -1.91 -11.90
C ARG A 197 15.15 -2.90 -11.30
N ALA A 198 13.91 -2.93 -11.80
CA ALA A 198 12.88 -3.84 -11.30
C ALA A 198 13.25 -5.31 -11.57
N ASP A 199 13.78 -5.62 -12.75
CA ASP A 199 14.18 -6.98 -13.12
C ASP A 199 15.43 -7.46 -12.34
N LEU A 200 16.32 -6.56 -11.92
CA LEU A 200 17.41 -6.90 -10.99
C LEU A 200 16.90 -7.32 -9.60
N LEU A 201 15.76 -6.77 -9.17
CA LEU A 201 15.16 -7.08 -7.88
C LEU A 201 14.34 -8.36 -7.94
N GLN A 202 13.57 -8.53 -9.01
CA GLN A 202 12.77 -9.71 -9.25
C GLN A 202 12.67 -9.95 -10.76
N PRO A 203 13.47 -10.88 -11.30
CA PRO A 203 13.47 -11.19 -12.72
C PRO A 203 12.07 -11.55 -13.23
N GLY A 204 11.60 -10.78 -14.20
CA GLY A 204 10.33 -11.03 -14.87
C GLY A 204 9.08 -10.45 -14.20
N ALA A 205 9.22 -9.73 -13.07
CA ALA A 205 8.12 -8.99 -12.47
C ALA A 205 7.53 -7.93 -13.41
N THR A 206 8.32 -7.43 -14.38
CA THR A 206 7.90 -6.36 -15.29
C THR A 206 7.86 -6.77 -16.77
N ASN A 207 7.78 -8.08 -17.06
CA ASN A 207 7.86 -8.62 -18.43
C ASN A 207 6.86 -7.99 -19.42
N LEU A 208 5.63 -7.76 -18.99
CA LEU A 208 4.62 -7.13 -19.85
C LEU A 208 5.04 -5.70 -20.23
N LEU A 209 5.40 -4.88 -19.23
CA LEU A 209 5.89 -3.52 -19.45
C LEU A 209 7.14 -3.50 -20.33
N ARG A 210 8.04 -4.48 -20.15
CA ARG A 210 9.24 -4.66 -20.99
C ARG A 210 8.88 -5.00 -22.42
N ALA A 211 7.93 -5.90 -22.64
CA ALA A 211 7.44 -6.25 -23.99
C ALA A 211 6.80 -5.04 -24.67
N THR A 212 5.95 -4.27 -23.97
CA THR A 212 5.35 -3.03 -24.49
C THR A 212 6.42 -2.01 -24.90
N LEU A 213 7.42 -1.78 -24.04
CA LEU A 213 8.53 -0.87 -24.36
C LEU A 213 9.33 -1.33 -25.59
N LEU A 214 9.61 -2.64 -25.70
CA LEU A 214 10.28 -3.22 -26.87
C LEU A 214 9.43 -3.03 -28.14
N ALA A 215 8.11 -3.24 -28.07
CA ALA A 215 7.20 -3.08 -29.19
C ALA A 215 7.16 -1.63 -29.72
N ARG A 216 7.14 -0.65 -28.81
CA ARG A 216 7.15 0.79 -29.18
C ARG A 216 8.49 1.28 -29.70
N THR A 217 9.58 0.67 -29.25
CA THR A 217 10.94 0.98 -29.74
C THR A 217 11.34 0.17 -30.98
N GLY A 218 10.38 -0.38 -31.71
CA GLY A 218 10.60 -1.08 -32.99
C GLY A 218 11.13 -2.51 -32.87
N LYS A 219 11.23 -3.05 -31.65
CA LYS A 219 11.77 -4.40 -31.37
C LYS A 219 10.66 -5.43 -31.19
N ALA A 220 9.64 -5.39 -32.04
CA ALA A 220 8.44 -6.24 -31.95
C ALA A 220 8.76 -7.74 -31.86
N LYS A 221 9.71 -8.24 -32.66
CA LYS A 221 10.15 -9.65 -32.59
C LYS A 221 10.70 -10.04 -31.21
N ARG A 222 11.47 -9.14 -30.57
CA ARG A 222 12.00 -9.38 -29.21
C ARG A 222 10.91 -9.27 -28.15
N ALA A 223 9.95 -8.37 -28.33
CA ALA A 223 8.78 -8.27 -27.47
C ALA A 223 7.96 -9.57 -27.50
N LEU A 224 7.70 -10.10 -28.69
CA LEU A 224 6.95 -11.34 -28.87
C LEU A 224 7.68 -12.53 -28.26
N ALA A 225 8.98 -12.70 -28.56
CA ALA A 225 9.80 -13.75 -27.96
C ALA A 225 9.84 -13.69 -26.42
N LEU A 226 9.87 -12.49 -25.85
CA LEU A 226 9.79 -12.31 -24.41
C LEU A 226 8.46 -12.83 -23.85
N LEU A 227 7.33 -12.51 -24.48
CA LEU A 227 6.01 -12.99 -24.06
C LEU A 227 5.84 -14.50 -24.28
N ASP A 228 6.30 -15.04 -25.41
CA ASP A 228 6.24 -16.48 -25.72
C ASP A 228 7.11 -17.32 -24.77
N SER A 229 8.19 -16.75 -24.22
CA SER A 229 9.02 -17.44 -23.22
C SER A 229 8.35 -17.62 -21.86
N ARG A 230 7.14 -17.08 -21.64
CA ARG A 230 6.46 -17.13 -20.35
C ARG A 230 5.47 -18.29 -20.28
N PRO A 231 5.49 -19.08 -19.17
CA PRO A 231 4.59 -20.23 -19.03
C PRO A 231 3.12 -19.82 -18.87
N SER A 232 2.85 -18.62 -18.36
CA SER A 232 1.52 -18.04 -18.26
C SER A 232 1.56 -16.53 -18.50
N LEU A 233 0.53 -16.02 -19.17
CA LEU A 233 0.28 -14.61 -19.37
C LEU A 233 -1.11 -14.28 -18.81
N ASN A 234 -1.24 -13.11 -18.20
CA ASN A 234 -2.55 -12.57 -17.85
C ASN A 234 -3.27 -12.04 -19.11
N GLY A 235 -4.51 -11.58 -18.97
CA GLY A 235 -5.32 -11.08 -20.10
C GLY A 235 -4.61 -10.02 -20.92
N ASP A 236 -3.99 -9.04 -20.27
CA ASP A 236 -3.24 -7.97 -20.95
C ASP A 236 -2.02 -8.52 -21.72
N GLY A 237 -1.31 -9.48 -21.13
CA GLY A 237 -0.18 -10.14 -21.80
C GLY A 237 -0.59 -10.95 -23.03
N LEU A 238 -1.74 -11.64 -22.97
CA LEU A 238 -2.30 -12.35 -24.12
C LEU A 238 -2.71 -11.38 -25.22
N LEU A 239 -3.33 -10.26 -24.85
CA LEU A 239 -3.75 -9.21 -25.78
C LEU A 239 -2.55 -8.58 -26.49
N GLU A 240 -1.51 -8.17 -25.75
CA GLU A 240 -0.30 -7.61 -26.33
C GLU A 240 0.44 -8.61 -27.21
N ARG A 241 0.46 -9.89 -26.83
CA ARG A 241 1.00 -10.97 -27.67
C ARG A 241 0.25 -11.08 -28.99
N GLY A 242 -1.09 -11.06 -28.97
CA GLY A 242 -1.92 -11.11 -30.17
C GLY A 242 -1.62 -9.93 -31.11
N LYS A 243 -1.63 -8.70 -30.59
CA LYS A 243 -1.28 -7.49 -31.35
C LYS A 243 0.10 -7.58 -32.00
N LEU A 244 1.07 -8.19 -31.31
CA LEU A 244 2.42 -8.37 -31.83
C LEU A 244 2.47 -9.40 -32.97
N ARG A 245 1.73 -10.51 -32.88
CA ARG A 245 1.64 -11.51 -33.96
C ARG A 245 0.99 -10.93 -35.21
N ASP A 246 -0.13 -10.23 -35.05
CA ASP A 246 -0.82 -9.55 -36.15
C ASP A 246 0.12 -8.55 -36.85
N ARG A 247 0.86 -7.76 -36.07
CA ARG A 247 1.84 -6.79 -36.58
C ARG A 247 3.01 -7.45 -37.32
N LEU A 248 3.38 -8.66 -36.96
CA LEU A 248 4.51 -9.39 -37.57
C LEU A 248 4.07 -10.30 -38.72
N GLY A 249 2.77 -10.53 -38.91
CA GLY A 249 2.23 -11.41 -39.94
C GLY A 249 2.25 -12.90 -39.57
N ASP A 250 2.34 -13.22 -38.27
CA ASP A 250 2.48 -14.59 -37.75
C ASP A 250 1.12 -15.18 -37.27
N ALA A 251 0.02 -14.87 -37.96
CA ALA A 251 -1.35 -15.27 -37.58
C ALA A 251 -1.66 -16.74 -37.87
#